data_AF-A0A947SK44-F1
#
_entry.id   AF-A0A947SK44-F1
#
_cell.length_a   1.000
_cell.length_b   1.000
_cell.length_c   1.000
_cell.angle_alpha   90.00
_cell.angle_beta   90.00
_cell.angle_gamma   90.00
#
_symmetry.space_group_name_H-M   'P 1'
#
loop_
_entity.id
_entity.type
_entity.pdbx_description
1 polymer ?
#
loop_
_entity_poly.entity_id
_entity_poly.type
_entity_poly.pdbx_seq_one_letter_code
_entity_poly.pdbx_strand_id
1 'polypeptide(L)'
;MKNIIYAILSLVFIGTALFSASFLSEGDVLAKKAYLPKLDLIKGDGPEIYVLENGTRHWIPDIETFNSFKFKWGNIKNVSDLILESYPQADDWKKSSKYPDGTLLRGSGPKVYLIELGKKRWIPTANIFE
;
A
#
# COMPACT_ATOMS: atom_id res chain seq x y z
N MET A 1 -0.93 -39.26 52.69
CA MET A 1 -0.67 -38.72 51.33
C MET A 1 0.40 -37.64 51.43
N LYS A 2 1.56 -37.89 50.79
CA LYS A 2 2.60 -36.98 50.26
C LYS A 2 3.19 -35.92 51.22
N ASN A 3 4.41 -36.10 51.74
CA ASN A 3 5.74 -35.91 51.11
C ASN A 3 6.01 -34.41 50.78
N ILE A 4 7.15 -33.75 51.02
CA ILE A 4 8.49 -34.04 51.58
C ILE A 4 9.25 -32.69 51.50
N ILE A 5 9.92 -32.31 52.59
CA ILE A 5 11.32 -31.79 52.69
C ILE A 5 11.72 -30.47 51.99
N TYR A 6 12.29 -29.60 52.84
CA TYR A 6 13.08 -28.38 52.63
C TYR A 6 14.20 -28.46 51.58
N ALA A 7 14.46 -27.38 50.83
CA ALA A 7 15.76 -27.15 50.19
C ALA A 7 16.04 -25.67 49.82
N ILE A 8 17.04 -25.07 50.50
CA ILE A 8 18.24 -24.39 49.94
C ILE A 8 17.97 -23.14 49.06
N LEU A 9 18.14 -21.91 49.58
CA LEU A 9 19.36 -21.08 49.56
C LEU A 9 20.05 -20.93 48.18
N SER A 10 20.09 -19.69 47.67
CA SER A 10 21.05 -19.16 46.68
C SER A 10 21.25 -19.87 45.33
N LEU A 11 20.99 -19.18 44.22
CA LEU A 11 22.09 -18.76 43.32
C LEU A 11 21.64 -17.70 42.32
N VAL A 12 22.45 -16.66 42.26
CA VAL A 12 22.42 -15.53 41.34
C VAL A 12 23.12 -15.93 40.03
N PHE A 13 22.64 -15.35 38.93
CA PHE A 13 23.25 -15.24 37.58
C PHE A 13 23.34 -16.48 36.69
N ILE A 14 22.58 -16.46 35.59
CA ILE A 14 23.05 -16.38 34.19
C ILE A 14 21.88 -15.74 33.44
N GLY A 15 21.93 -14.47 33.09
CA GLY A 15 22.62 -14.05 31.87
C GLY A 15 21.62 -13.94 30.72
N THR A 16 20.77 -12.91 30.73
CA THR A 16 20.22 -12.36 29.49
C THR A 16 20.19 -10.84 29.63
N ALA A 17 21.04 -10.20 28.84
CA ALA A 17 20.84 -8.80 28.50
C ALA A 17 19.46 -8.73 27.83
N LEU A 18 18.43 -8.30 28.58
CA LEU A 18 17.20 -7.82 27.98
C LEU A 18 17.54 -6.47 27.36
N PHE A 19 18.13 -6.60 26.18
CA PHE A 19 18.14 -5.69 25.07
C PHE A 19 17.01 -4.68 25.26
N SER A 20 17.34 -3.43 25.59
CA SER A 20 16.44 -2.32 25.32
C SER A 20 16.31 -2.21 23.80
N ALA A 21 15.58 -3.15 23.20
CA ALA A 21 14.88 -2.88 21.97
C ALA A 21 13.90 -1.79 22.37
N SER A 22 14.23 -0.56 21.97
CA SER A 22 13.24 0.41 21.56
C SER A 22 12.09 -0.37 20.92
N PHE A 23 11.01 -0.52 21.68
CA PHE A 23 9.81 -1.21 21.26
C PHE A 23 9.20 -0.32 20.19
N LEU A 24 9.66 -0.52 18.96
CA LEU A 24 9.09 0.09 17.78
C LEU A 24 7.70 -0.50 17.65
N SER A 25 6.71 0.34 17.92
CA SER A 25 5.29 0.06 17.68
C SER A 25 5.14 -0.55 16.29
N GLU A 26 4.69 -1.80 16.24
CA GLU A 26 4.31 -2.47 14.99
C GLU A 26 3.19 -1.74 14.24
N GLY A 27 2.54 -0.74 14.86
CA GLY A 27 1.60 0.17 14.20
C GLY A 27 2.26 1.16 13.24
N ASP A 28 3.48 1.64 13.53
CA ASP A 28 4.15 2.68 12.74
C ASP A 28 4.72 2.14 11.43
N VAL A 29 5.05 0.85 11.39
CA VAL A 29 5.51 0.18 10.16
C VAL A 29 4.36 -0.14 9.19
N LEU A 30 3.12 -0.25 9.68
CA LEU A 30 1.96 -0.60 8.85
C LEU A 30 1.24 0.61 8.27
N ALA A 31 1.20 1.76 8.97
CA ALA A 31 0.62 2.99 8.44
C ALA A 31 1.48 3.60 7.31
N LYS A 32 2.82 3.50 7.41
CA LYS A 32 3.74 3.92 6.35
C LYS A 32 3.78 2.97 5.15
N LYS A 33 3.14 1.81 5.29
CA LYS A 33 2.95 0.77 4.26
C LYS A 33 1.46 0.57 3.96
N ALA A 34 0.68 1.65 3.92
CA ALA A 34 -0.47 1.68 3.02
C ALA A 34 0.07 1.29 1.65
N TYR A 35 -0.24 0.06 1.23
CA TYR A 35 0.38 -0.64 0.12
C TYR A 35 -0.01 0.09 -1.17
N LEU A 36 0.71 1.16 -1.51
CA LEU A 36 0.76 1.62 -2.87
C LEU A 36 1.43 0.48 -3.62
N PRO A 37 0.72 -0.22 -4.53
CA PRO A 37 1.40 -1.13 -5.42
C PRO A 37 2.51 -0.33 -6.08
N LYS A 38 3.68 -0.94 -6.29
CA LYS A 38 4.79 -0.27 -6.97
C LYS A 38 4.24 0.27 -8.28
N LEU A 39 4.10 1.58 -8.35
CA LEU A 39 3.41 2.28 -9.42
C LEU A 39 4.44 3.11 -10.14
N ASP A 40 4.66 2.78 -11.40
CA ASP A 40 5.54 3.52 -12.28
C ASP A 40 4.70 4.11 -13.42
N LEU A 41 4.99 5.35 -13.81
CA LEU A 41 4.44 5.94 -15.02
C LEU A 41 5.40 5.66 -16.15
N ILE A 42 4.90 5.05 -17.23
CA ILE A 42 5.71 4.70 -18.40
C ILE A 42 5.06 5.23 -19.66
N LYS A 43 5.88 5.57 -20.65
CA LYS A 43 5.47 6.02 -21.98
C LYS A 43 6.42 5.44 -23.03
N GLY A 44 5.85 5.04 -24.16
CA GLY A 44 6.58 4.61 -25.34
C GLY A 44 6.93 5.78 -26.27
N ASP A 45 7.11 5.49 -27.54
CA ASP A 45 7.35 6.53 -28.55
C ASP A 45 6.07 7.32 -28.83
N GLY A 46 4.92 6.65 -28.79
CA GLY A 46 3.58 7.25 -28.92
C GLY A 46 3.17 8.19 -27.77
N PRO A 47 2.11 9.00 -27.95
CA PRO A 47 1.64 9.97 -26.95
C PRO A 47 1.02 9.33 -25.70
N GLU A 48 0.72 8.03 -25.71
CA GLU A 48 -0.01 7.32 -24.67
C GLU A 48 0.82 7.16 -23.39
N ILE A 49 0.18 7.44 -22.25
CA ILE A 49 0.79 7.29 -20.93
C ILE A 49 0.13 6.12 -20.21
N TYR A 50 0.96 5.28 -19.62
CA TYR A 50 0.53 4.08 -18.92
C TYR A 50 0.96 4.11 -17.46
N VAL A 51 0.10 3.55 -16.62
CA VAL A 51 0.48 3.15 -15.26
C VAL A 51 0.90 1.70 -15.28
N LEU A 52 2.11 1.42 -14.80
CA LEU A 52 2.57 0.08 -14.52
C LEU A 52 2.22 -0.26 -13.06
N GLU A 53 1.22 -1.10 -12.87
CA GLU A 53 0.77 -1.60 -11.57
C GLU A 53 0.93 -3.12 -11.55
N ASN A 54 1.71 -3.66 -10.61
CA ASN A 54 1.88 -5.10 -10.42
C ASN A 54 2.27 -5.90 -11.69
N GLY A 55 3.03 -5.28 -12.60
CA GLY A 55 3.50 -5.92 -13.83
C GLY A 55 2.53 -5.85 -15.02
N THR A 56 1.37 -5.21 -14.87
CA THR A 56 0.45 -4.91 -15.97
C THR A 56 0.41 -3.42 -16.27
N ARG A 57 0.26 -3.07 -17.54
CA ARG A 57 0.10 -1.67 -17.98
C ARG A 57 -1.37 -1.31 -18.09
N HIS A 58 -1.71 -0.14 -17.57
CA HIS A 58 -3.05 0.45 -17.60
C HIS A 58 -2.95 1.77 -18.37
N TRP A 59 -3.70 1.90 -19.46
CA TRP A 59 -3.71 3.15 -20.20
C TRP A 59 -4.47 4.24 -19.44
N ILE A 60 -3.94 5.46 -19.47
CA ILE A 60 -4.64 6.67 -19.01
C ILE A 60 -5.22 7.36 -20.25
N PRO A 61 -6.54 7.30 -20.48
CA PRO A 61 -7.14 7.68 -21.77
C PRO A 61 -7.19 9.19 -22.00
N ASP A 62 -7.08 10.00 -20.95
CA ASP A 62 -7.20 11.45 -21.05
C ASP A 62 -6.40 12.19 -19.96
N ILE A 63 -6.12 13.46 -20.24
CA ILE A 63 -5.31 14.31 -19.36
C ILE A 63 -6.02 14.68 -18.05
N GLU A 64 -7.35 14.75 -18.06
CA GLU A 64 -8.11 15.08 -16.85
C GLU A 64 -7.99 13.96 -15.83
N THR A 65 -8.02 12.72 -16.29
CA THR A 65 -7.80 11.52 -15.50
C THR A 65 -6.38 11.51 -14.92
N PHE A 66 -5.34 11.78 -15.73
CA PHE A 66 -3.96 11.92 -15.24
C PHE A 66 -3.83 12.96 -14.13
N ASN A 67 -4.42 14.14 -14.32
CA ASN A 67 -4.39 15.24 -13.34
C ASN A 67 -5.20 14.90 -12.08
N SER A 68 -6.31 14.16 -12.21
CA SER A 68 -7.14 13.75 -11.08
C SER A 68 -6.40 12.81 -10.13
N PHE A 69 -5.54 11.95 -10.68
CA PHE A 69 -4.68 11.04 -9.93
C PHE A 69 -3.43 11.68 -9.32
N LYS A 70 -3.30 13.01 -9.45
CA LYS A 70 -2.17 13.79 -8.92
C LYS A 70 -0.79 13.30 -9.40
N PHE A 71 -0.77 12.68 -10.58
CA PHE A 71 0.47 12.27 -11.22
C PHE A 71 1.30 13.47 -11.63
N LYS A 72 2.61 13.26 -11.60
CA LYS A 72 3.59 14.26 -12.03
C LYS A 72 4.16 13.83 -13.36
N TRP A 73 4.09 14.73 -14.34
CA TRP A 73 4.71 14.53 -15.65
C TRP A 73 6.19 14.16 -15.55
N GLY A 74 6.92 14.76 -14.61
CA GLY A 74 8.34 14.44 -14.37
C GLY A 74 8.61 13.03 -13.83
N ASN A 75 7.58 12.28 -13.44
CA ASN A 75 7.72 10.89 -13.01
C ASN A 75 7.50 9.89 -14.15
N ILE A 76 7.17 10.36 -15.35
CA ILE A 76 7.00 9.49 -16.53
C ILE A 76 8.37 9.01 -16.99
N LYS A 77 8.51 7.70 -17.07
CA LYS A 77 9.71 7.03 -17.58
C LYS A 77 9.49 6.69 -19.05
N ASN A 78 10.35 7.21 -19.90
CA ASN A 78 10.38 6.81 -21.30
C ASN A 78 11.02 5.43 -21.41
N VAL A 79 10.32 4.51 -22.05
CA VAL A 79 10.79 3.16 -22.38
C VAL A 79 10.59 2.94 -23.87
N SER A 80 11.32 1.98 -24.47
CA SER A 80 11.05 1.60 -25.86
C SER A 80 9.69 0.91 -25.97
N ASP A 81 9.08 0.98 -27.15
CA ASP A 81 7.82 0.29 -27.44
C ASP A 81 7.94 -1.23 -27.20
N LEU A 82 9.11 -1.82 -27.49
CA LEU A 82 9.39 -3.22 -27.17
C LEU A 82 9.24 -3.54 -25.67
N ILE A 83 9.76 -2.67 -24.80
CA ILE A 83 9.64 -2.83 -23.34
C ILE A 83 8.20 -2.57 -22.92
N LEU A 84 7.55 -1.55 -23.49
CA LEU A 84 6.16 -1.22 -23.18
C LEU A 84 5.21 -2.38 -23.50
N GLU A 85 5.35 -2.98 -24.68
CA GLU A 85 4.54 -4.09 -25.17
C GLU A 85 4.82 -5.41 -24.43
N SER A 86 5.98 -5.54 -23.79
CA SER A 86 6.29 -6.70 -22.95
C SER A 86 5.40 -6.80 -21.71
N TYR A 87 4.79 -5.69 -21.27
CA TYR A 87 3.83 -5.67 -20.18
C TYR A 87 2.41 -5.95 -20.70
N PRO A 88 1.68 -6.93 -20.11
CA PRO A 88 0.30 -7.19 -20.48
C PRO A 88 -0.59 -5.96 -20.25
N GLN A 89 -1.45 -5.66 -21.23
CA GLN A 89 -2.47 -4.62 -21.11
C GLN A 89 -3.60 -5.12 -20.19
N ALA A 90 -3.93 -4.30 -19.20
CA ALA A 90 -5.09 -4.49 -18.34
C ALA A 90 -6.11 -3.36 -18.54
N ASP A 91 -7.20 -3.37 -17.76
CA ASP A 91 -8.25 -2.35 -17.86
C ASP A 91 -7.69 -0.93 -17.70
N ASP A 92 -8.13 -0.02 -18.56
CA ASP A 92 -7.72 1.37 -18.51
C ASP A 92 -8.02 2.01 -17.16
N TRP A 93 -7.12 2.89 -16.72
CA TRP A 93 -7.38 3.72 -15.56
C TRP A 93 -8.18 4.93 -15.95
N LYS A 94 -9.47 4.86 -15.65
CA LYS A 94 -10.46 5.92 -15.89
C LYS A 94 -10.87 6.54 -14.56
N LYS A 95 -11.08 7.84 -14.57
CA LYS A 95 -11.72 8.53 -13.44
C LYS A 95 -13.11 7.92 -13.17
N SER A 96 -13.39 7.59 -11.91
CA SER A 96 -14.72 7.17 -11.49
C SER A 96 -15.67 8.37 -11.53
N SER A 97 -16.74 8.28 -12.34
CA SER A 97 -17.76 9.33 -12.46
C SER A 97 -18.70 9.40 -11.27
N LYS A 98 -18.88 8.28 -10.56
CA LYS A 98 -19.86 8.17 -9.46
C LYS A 98 -19.29 8.65 -8.12
N TYR A 99 -18.01 8.41 -7.89
CA TYR A 99 -17.32 8.76 -6.66
C TYR A 99 -15.92 9.28 -7.01
N PRO A 100 -15.60 10.56 -6.73
CA PRO A 100 -14.27 11.10 -6.93
C PRO A 100 -13.22 10.39 -6.07
N ASP A 101 -11.96 10.45 -6.51
CA ASP A 101 -10.82 10.04 -5.70
C ASP A 101 -10.75 10.82 -4.38
N GLY A 102 -10.36 10.14 -3.30
CA GLY A 102 -10.44 10.64 -1.93
C GLY A 102 -11.78 10.37 -1.24
N THR A 103 -12.81 9.90 -1.96
CA THR A 103 -14.11 9.60 -1.35
C THR A 103 -14.01 8.39 -0.42
N LEU A 104 -14.53 8.52 0.80
CA LEU A 104 -14.74 7.38 1.70
C LEU A 104 -16.15 6.82 1.51
N LEU A 105 -16.25 5.52 1.26
CA LEU A 105 -17.50 4.79 1.15
C LEU A 105 -17.66 3.84 2.33
N ARG A 106 -18.83 3.88 2.99
CA ARG A 106 -19.22 2.93 4.02
C ARG A 106 -20.63 2.42 3.71
N GLY A 107 -20.80 1.09 3.75
CA GLY A 107 -22.11 0.46 3.65
C GLY A 107 -22.82 0.41 5.00
N SER A 108 -23.75 -0.53 5.16
CA SER A 108 -24.40 -0.82 6.45
C SER A 108 -23.49 -1.50 7.48
N GLY A 109 -22.39 -2.11 7.05
CA GLY A 109 -21.40 -2.75 7.92
C GLY A 109 -20.22 -1.84 8.33
N PRO A 110 -19.27 -2.35 9.13
CA PRO A 110 -18.16 -1.55 9.68
C PRO A 110 -17.04 -1.24 8.68
N LYS A 111 -17.05 -1.84 7.48
CA LYS A 111 -15.98 -1.66 6.48
C LYS A 111 -16.06 -0.29 5.82
N VAL A 112 -14.95 0.45 5.85
CA VAL A 112 -14.76 1.71 5.13
C VAL A 112 -13.84 1.46 3.94
N TYR A 113 -14.20 2.02 2.80
CA TYR A 113 -13.40 1.96 1.58
C TYR A 113 -13.00 3.36 1.16
N LEU A 114 -11.76 3.54 0.71
CA LEU A 114 -11.31 4.74 0.02
C LEU A 114 -11.41 4.52 -1.48
N ILE A 115 -11.95 5.50 -2.20
CA ILE A 115 -11.77 5.60 -3.64
C ILE A 115 -10.41 6.21 -3.89
N GLU A 116 -9.51 5.44 -4.47
CA GLU A 116 -8.15 5.85 -4.81
C GLU A 116 -7.85 5.36 -6.22
N LEU A 117 -7.44 6.28 -7.09
CA LEU A 117 -7.11 6.01 -8.49
C LEU A 117 -8.31 5.41 -9.25
N GLY A 118 -9.51 5.93 -8.98
CA GLY A 118 -10.79 5.45 -9.51
C GLY A 118 -11.25 4.09 -8.96
N LYS A 119 -10.45 3.43 -8.11
CA LYS A 119 -10.71 2.09 -7.59
C LYS A 119 -11.12 2.13 -6.12
N LYS A 120 -11.99 1.21 -5.73
CA LYS A 120 -12.41 1.02 -4.34
C LYS A 120 -11.38 0.18 -3.58
N ARG A 121 -10.66 0.78 -2.63
CA ARG A 121 -9.70 0.10 -1.74
C ARG A 121 -10.27 0.00 -0.33
N TRP A 122 -10.22 -1.18 0.27
CA TRP A 122 -10.65 -1.35 1.65
C TRP A 122 -9.60 -0.78 2.60
N ILE A 123 -10.03 0.02 3.58
CA ILE A 123 -9.20 0.48 4.69
C ILE A 123 -9.56 -0.38 5.92
N PRO A 124 -8.65 -1.24 6.40
CA PRO A 124 -8.95 -2.19 7.47
C PRO A 124 -9.05 -1.58 8.88
N THR A 125 -8.58 -0.36 9.14
CA THR A 125 -8.43 0.17 10.51
C THR A 125 -9.23 1.43 10.80
N ALA A 126 -9.90 1.41 11.96
CA ALA A 126 -10.58 2.56 12.57
C ALA A 126 -9.61 3.54 13.29
N ASN A 127 -8.35 3.17 13.48
CA ASN A 127 -7.34 3.94 14.25
C ASN A 127 -6.52 4.96 13.42
N ILE A 128 -6.95 5.36 12.21
CA ILE A 128 -6.16 6.25 11.34
C ILE A 128 -6.54 7.74 11.51
N PHE A 129 -7.59 8.06 12.29
CA PHE A 129 -8.16 9.42 12.37
C PHE A 129 -8.09 10.08 13.77
N GLU A 130 -7.27 9.59 14.70
CA GLU A 130 -6.97 10.28 15.97
C GLU A 130 -5.65 11.06 15.91
#